data_AF-A0A2G1BPP1-F1
#
_entry.id   AF-A0A2G1BPP1-F1
#
_cell.length_a   1.000
_cell.length_b   1.000
_cell.length_c   1.000
_cell.angle_alpha   90.00
_cell.angle_beta   90.00
_cell.angle_gamma   90.00
#
_symmetry.space_group_name_H-M   'P 1'
#
loop_
_entity.id
_entity.type
_entity.pdbx_description
1 polymer ?
#
loop_
_entity_poly.entity_id
_entity_poly.type
_entity_poly.pdbx_seq_one_letter_code
_entity_poly.pdbx_strand_id
1 'polypeptide(L)'
;FTFTTEKCTGTKEKAFMTYQRFPKDVKVGEQILVDDGKLLFEVVSTDKDKEVVVKTIVGGPLKSKKGVNLPNTAISLPALTEKD
;
A
#
# COMPACT_ATOMS: atom_id res chain seq x y z
N PHE A 1 -3.13 8.33 -6.71
CA PHE A 1 -1.85 7.91 -6.12
C PHE A 1 -1.69 6.43 -6.40
N THR A 2 -0.47 5.95 -6.66
CA THR A 2 -0.26 4.56 -7.08
C THR A 2 0.77 3.89 -6.18
N PHE A 3 0.41 2.75 -5.60
CA PHE A 3 1.38 1.88 -4.95
C PHE A 3 1.93 0.89 -5.97
N THR A 4 3.24 0.79 -6.06
CA THR A 4 3.93 -0.15 -6.95
C THR A 4 4.81 -1.09 -6.13
N THR A 5 4.85 -2.37 -6.50
CA THR A 5 5.79 -3.34 -5.91
C THR A 5 7.15 -3.33 -6.60
N GLU A 6 7.35 -2.48 -7.61
CA GLU A 6 8.64 -2.29 -8.26
C GLU A 6 9.48 -1.21 -7.56
N LYS A 7 10.75 -1.52 -7.29
CA LYS A 7 11.66 -0.58 -6.62
C LYS A 7 11.74 0.72 -7.41
N CYS A 8 11.32 1.81 -6.76
CA CYS A 8 11.36 3.13 -7.34
C CYS A 8 11.54 4.21 -6.26
N THR A 9 12.03 5.37 -6.67
CA THR A 9 11.99 6.57 -5.82
C THR A 9 10.53 6.99 -5.65
N GLY A 10 10.04 7.00 -4.40
CA GLY A 10 8.69 7.45 -4.08
C GLY A 10 8.51 8.93 -4.43
N THR A 11 7.42 9.25 -5.13
CA THR A 11 7.04 10.60 -5.51
C THR A 11 5.68 10.97 -4.92
N LYS A 12 5.16 12.16 -5.23
CA LYS A 12 3.80 12.57 -4.86
C LYS A 12 2.71 11.73 -5.55
N GLU A 13 3.06 11.01 -6.61
CA GLU A 13 2.13 10.25 -7.43
C GLU A 13 2.26 8.74 -7.24
N LYS A 14 3.47 8.24 -6.93
CA LYS A 14 3.69 6.81 -6.65
C LYS A 14 4.55 6.53 -5.42
N ALA A 15 4.29 5.42 -4.75
CA ALA A 15 5.15 4.89 -3.69
C ALA A 15 5.49 3.41 -3.90
N PHE A 16 6.72 3.06 -3.53
CA PHE A 16 7.18 1.68 -3.50
C PHE A 16 6.63 0.95 -2.27
N MET A 17 5.95 -0.17 -2.51
CA MET A 17 5.44 -1.08 -1.51
C MET A 17 6.38 -2.28 -1.41
N THR A 18 6.96 -2.50 -0.23
CA THR A 18 7.85 -3.64 0.01
C THR A 18 7.11 -4.98 -0.07
N TYR A 19 5.82 -4.98 0.25
CA TYR A 19 4.98 -6.17 0.22
C TYR A 19 4.58 -6.55 -1.21
N GLN A 20 5.26 -7.53 -1.79
CA GLN A 20 5.09 -7.93 -3.20
C GLN A 20 3.72 -8.54 -3.52
N ARG A 21 3.03 -9.13 -2.52
CA ARG A 21 1.68 -9.67 -2.71
C ARG A 21 0.59 -8.62 -2.51
N PHE A 22 0.96 -7.38 -2.16
CA PHE A 22 0.01 -6.29 -1.93
C PHE A 22 -1.03 -6.13 -3.04
N PRO A 23 -0.66 -6.06 -4.35
CA PRO A 23 -1.65 -5.90 -5.42
C PRO A 23 -2.61 -7.07 -5.55
N LYS A 24 -2.19 -8.28 -5.14
CA LYS A 24 -2.99 -9.52 -5.23
C LYS A 24 -4.00 -9.63 -4.09
N ASP A 25 -3.61 -9.16 -2.91
CA ASP A 25 -4.42 -9.31 -1.70
C ASP A 25 -5.46 -8.20 -1.59
N VAL A 26 -5.12 -6.97 -1.97
CA VAL A 26 -6.07 -5.85 -1.91
C VAL A 26 -7.14 -5.93 -2.98
N LYS A 27 -8.33 -5.45 -2.64
CA LYS A 27 -9.49 -5.40 -3.54
C LYS A 27 -9.99 -3.98 -3.71
N VAL A 28 -10.64 -3.73 -4.85
CA VAL A 28 -11.30 -2.45 -5.12
C VAL A 28 -12.33 -2.15 -4.03
N GLY A 29 -12.32 -0.93 -3.51
CA GLY A 29 -13.14 -0.47 -2.40
C GLY A 29 -12.52 -0.72 -1.01
N GLU A 30 -11.38 -1.41 -0.90
CA GLU A 30 -10.70 -1.58 0.38
C GLU A 30 -9.97 -0.31 0.80
N GLN A 31 -9.79 -0.19 2.12
CA GLN A 31 -9.13 0.94 2.76
C GLN A 31 -7.70 0.60 3.15
N ILE A 32 -6.79 1.50 2.82
CA ILE A 32 -5.37 1.44 3.13
C ILE A 32 -5.06 2.58 4.08
N LEU A 33 -4.55 2.23 5.27
CA LEU A 33 -4.15 3.20 6.28
C LEU A 33 -2.63 3.30 6.31
N VAL A 34 -2.10 4.52 6.32
CA VAL A 34 -0.66 4.76 6.40
C VAL A 34 -0.34 5.73 7.54
N ASP A 35 0.79 5.51 8.21
CA ASP A 35 1.22 6.30 9.37
C ASP A 35 0.19 6.27 10.52
N ASP A 36 -0.13 5.07 11.01
CA ASP A 36 -1.11 4.82 12.08
C ASP A 36 -2.52 5.37 11.77
N GLY A 37 -2.88 5.40 10.47
CA GLY A 37 -4.18 5.87 10.00
C GLY A 37 -4.30 7.38 9.81
N LYS A 38 -3.21 8.13 9.90
CA LYS A 38 -3.20 9.57 9.55
C LYS A 38 -3.46 9.81 8.08
N LEU A 39 -3.06 8.87 7.23
CA LEU A 39 -3.35 8.88 5.81
C LEU A 39 -4.31 7.73 5.52
N LEU A 40 -5.35 8.03 4.75
CA LEU A 40 -6.36 7.06 4.35
C LEU A 40 -6.48 7.09 2.83
N PHE A 41 -6.33 5.91 2.23
CA PHE A 41 -6.52 5.71 0.82
C PHE A 41 -7.58 4.63 0.59
N GLU A 42 -8.29 4.75 -0.53
CA GLU A 42 -9.26 3.76 -0.99
C GLU A 42 -8.77 3.17 -2.30
N VAL A 43 -8.79 1.84 -2.43
CA VAL A 43 -8.37 1.16 -3.66
C VAL A 43 -9.39 1.40 -4.75
N VAL A 44 -8.94 2.01 -5.85
CA VAL A 44 -9.75 2.27 -7.04
C VAL A 44 -9.61 1.13 -8.04
N SER A 45 -8.37 0.66 -8.26
CA SER A 45 -8.09 -0.46 -9.16
C SER A 45 -6.78 -1.13 -8.78
N THR A 46 -6.64 -2.40 -9.13
CA THR A 46 -5.40 -3.17 -8.99
C THR A 46 -5.22 -4.03 -10.24
N ASP A 47 -4.00 -4.11 -10.74
CA ASP A 47 -3.62 -5.04 -11.80
C ASP A 47 -3.41 -6.48 -11.28
N LYS A 48 -3.43 -6.66 -9.96
CA LYS A 48 -3.11 -7.91 -9.25
C LYS A 48 -1.72 -8.46 -9.59
N ASP A 49 -0.81 -7.61 -10.01
CA ASP A 49 0.57 -7.99 -10.31
C ASP A 49 1.54 -7.03 -9.62
N LYS A 50 1.51 -5.74 -9.99
CA LYS A 50 2.53 -4.78 -9.56
C LYS A 50 1.98 -3.45 -9.09
N GLU A 51 0.86 -3.00 -9.62
CA GLU A 51 0.35 -1.66 -9.42
C GLU A 51 -1.07 -1.64 -8.84
N VAL A 52 -1.24 -0.77 -7.84
CA VAL A 52 -2.53 -0.50 -7.21
C VAL A 52 -2.79 0.99 -7.25
N VAL A 53 -3.83 1.38 -7.96
CA VAL A 53 -4.30 2.76 -8.02
C VAL A 53 -5.23 2.99 -6.85
N VAL A 54 -4.94 4.04 -6.10
CA VAL A 54 -5.70 4.43 -4.93
C VAL A 54 -6.13 5.89 -5.02
N LYS A 55 -7.27 6.17 -4.42
CA LYS A 55 -7.80 7.51 -4.19
C LYS A 55 -7.45 7.94 -2.78
N THR A 56 -6.88 9.13 -2.65
CA THR A 56 -6.63 9.73 -1.34
C THR A 56 -7.95 10.18 -0.73
N ILE A 57 -8.32 9.59 0.40
CA ILE A 57 -9.49 10.00 1.20
C ILE A 57 -9.03 11.03 2.24
N VAL A 58 -7.94 10.72 2.95
CA VAL A 58 -7.30 11.64 3.89
C VAL A 58 -5.84 11.81 3.48
N GLY A 59 -5.50 13.02 3.01
CA GLY A 59 -4.17 13.37 2.55
C GLY A 59 -3.26 13.90 3.67
N GLY A 60 -1.97 13.98 3.37
CA GLY A 60 -0.95 14.48 4.29
C GLY A 60 0.46 14.10 3.86
N PRO A 61 1.48 14.44 4.65
CA PRO A 61 2.87 14.18 4.31
C PRO A 61 3.20 12.68 4.46
N LEU A 62 3.31 11.97 3.35
CA LEU A 62 3.85 10.61 3.32
C LEU A 62 5.38 10.66 3.44
N LYS A 63 5.92 10.11 4.52
CA LYS A 63 7.37 9.96 4.73
C LYS A 63 7.82 8.54 4.38
N SER A 64 9.12 8.36 4.13
CA SER A 64 9.71 7.04 3.87
C SER A 64 9.65 6.13 5.11
N LYS A 65 9.59 4.80 4.89
CA LYS A 65 9.53 3.76 5.93
C LYS A 65 8.31 3.83 6.87
N LYS A 66 7.19 4.37 6.39
CA LYS A 66 5.94 4.38 7.14
C LYS A 66 5.25 3.01 7.07
N GLY A 67 4.67 2.59 8.19
CA GLY A 67 3.85 1.39 8.25
C GLY A 67 2.57 1.55 7.45
N VAL A 68 2.16 0.47 6.79
CA VAL A 68 0.89 0.36 6.07
C VAL A 68 0.04 -0.66 6.80
N ASN A 69 -1.22 -0.32 7.04
CA ASN A 69 -2.20 -1.17 7.69
C ASN A 69 -3.41 -1.39 6.76
N LEU A 70 -3.86 -2.63 6.71
CA LEU A 70 -4.92 -3.10 5.81
C LEU A 70 -5.96 -3.87 6.64
N PRO A 71 -6.90 -3.19 7.32
CA PRO A 71 -7.82 -3.81 8.28
C PRO A 71 -8.83 -4.75 7.61
N ASN A 72 -9.17 -4.48 6.35
CA ASN A 72 -10.16 -5.24 5.59
C ASN A 72 -9.53 -6.23 4.60
N THR A 73 -8.20 -6.29 4.54
CA THR A 73 -7.48 -7.17 3.61
C THR A 73 -6.98 -8.38 4.39
N ALA A 74 -7.26 -9.58 3.87
CA ALA A 74 -6.63 -10.80 4.37
C ALA A 74 -5.17 -10.83 3.90
N ILE A 75 -4.28 -10.20 4.69
CA ILE A 75 -2.87 -10.13 4.36
C ILE A 75 -2.28 -11.54 4.39
N SER A 76 -1.88 -12.06 3.25
CA SER A 76 -1.28 -13.38 3.07
C SER A 76 0.22 -13.37 3.40
N LEU A 77 0.67 -12.51 4.33
CA LEU A 77 2.07 -12.42 4.72
C LEU A 77 2.47 -13.76 5.38
N PRO A 78 3.46 -14.49 4.86
CA PRO A 78 4.20 -15.40 5.72
C PRO A 78 4.88 -14.53 6.78
N ALA A 79 4.75 -14.90 8.05
CA ALA A 79 5.26 -14.17 9.21
C ALA A 79 6.82 -14.04 9.26
N LEU A 80 7.54 -14.47 8.23
CA LEU A 80 8.99 -14.33 8.15
C LEU A 80 9.36 -13.01 7.47
N THR A 81 9.46 -11.97 8.28
CA THR A 81 10.58 -11.05 8.08
C THR A 81 11.83 -11.78 8.58
N GLU A 82 12.76 -12.13 7.69
CA GLU A 82 14.15 -12.42 8.09
C GLU A 82 14.70 -11.12 8.70
N LYS A 83 14.52 -10.98 10.00
CA LYS A 83 15.44 -10.26 10.85
C LYS A 83 16.41 -11.31 11.35
N ASP A 84 17.48 -11.52 10.59
CA ASP A 84 18.88 -11.67 11.03
C ASP A 84 19.78 -11.75 9.80
#